data_AF-A0A2K2G5Z2-F1
#
_entry.id   AF-A0A2K2G5Z2-F1
#
_cell.length_a   1.000
_cell.length_b   1.000
_cell.length_c   1.000
_cell.angle_alpha   90.00
_cell.angle_beta   90.00
_cell.angle_gamma   90.00
#
_symmetry.space_group_name_H-M   'P 1'
#
loop_
_entity.id
_entity.type
_entity.pdbx_description
1 polymer ?
#
loop_
_entity_poly.entity_id
_entity_poly.type
_entity_poly.pdbx_seq_one_letter_code
_entity_poly.pdbx_strand_id
1 'polypeptide(L)'
;MAKAHLCDVPGCNTTRKRWQRLCEKHYAALPGDIRTAIIDAHQAHRKADWRRACRRAAEHLASVAAPAVAAAITPQRAFELNQRLLGER
;
A
#
# COMPACT_ATOMS: atom_id res chain seq x y z
N MET A 1 -13.59 25.96 -8.42
CA MET A 1 -13.55 25.01 -7.28
C MET A 1 -12.21 24.29 -7.27
N ALA A 2 -11.50 24.24 -6.15
CA ALA A 2 -10.23 23.52 -6.07
C ALA A 2 -10.48 22.02 -6.26
N LYS A 3 -9.77 21.38 -7.20
CA LYS A 3 -9.92 19.95 -7.47
C LYS A 3 -9.47 19.17 -6.23
N ALA A 4 -10.39 18.44 -5.61
CA ALA A 4 -10.06 17.58 -4.48
C ALA A 4 -9.06 16.51 -4.94
N HIS A 5 -7.89 16.46 -4.29
CA HIS A 5 -6.92 15.40 -4.51
C HIS A 5 -7.32 14.22 -3.63
N LEU A 6 -7.55 13.06 -4.23
CA LEU A 6 -7.86 11.83 -3.51
C LEU A 6 -6.57 11.09 -3.14
N CYS A 7 -6.62 10.31 -2.05
CA CYS A 7 -5.58 9.39 -1.65
C CYS A 7 -5.27 8.37 -2.76
N ASP A 8 -4.00 8.01 -2.94
CA ASP A 8 -3.61 6.99 -3.94
C ASP A 8 -3.83 5.54 -3.45
N VAL A 9 -4.22 5.33 -2.18
CA VAL A 9 -4.48 3.98 -1.64
C VAL A 9 -5.80 3.44 -2.22
N PRO A 10 -5.78 2.24 -2.86
CA PRO A 10 -7.01 1.61 -3.37
C PRO A 10 -8.06 1.47 -2.27
N GLY A 11 -9.30 1.89 -2.54
CA GLY A 11 -10.40 1.88 -1.58
C GLY A 11 -10.43 3.04 -0.59
N CYS A 12 -9.44 3.95 -0.62
CA CYS A 12 -9.46 5.16 0.18
C CYS A 12 -10.05 6.35 -0.59
N ASN A 13 -11.21 6.82 -0.17
CA ASN A 13 -11.87 8.02 -0.76
C ASN A 13 -11.58 9.31 0.01
N THR A 14 -10.59 9.30 0.91
CA THR A 14 -10.24 10.49 1.71
C THR A 14 -9.44 11.49 0.88
N THR A 15 -9.70 12.78 1.12
CA THR A 15 -8.92 13.86 0.51
C THR A 15 -7.51 13.94 1.10
N ARG A 16 -6.58 14.44 0.28
CA ARG A 16 -5.18 14.66 0.65
C ARG A 16 -4.73 16.08 0.32
N LYS A 17 -3.65 16.53 0.96
CA LYS A 17 -2.97 17.77 0.59
C LYS A 17 -2.33 17.61 -0.79
N ARG A 18 -2.27 18.69 -1.60
CA ARG A 18 -1.71 18.65 -2.97
C ARG A 18 -0.29 18.09 -3.06
N TRP A 19 0.52 18.37 -2.05
CA TRP A 19 1.92 17.93 -1.97
C TRP A 19 2.07 16.55 -1.31
N GLN A 20 1.01 15.96 -0.76
CA GLN A 20 1.04 14.61 -0.22
C GLN A 20 0.39 13.67 -1.23
N ARG A 21 0.93 12.46 -1.42
CA ARG A 21 0.27 11.43 -2.22
C ARG A 21 -0.73 10.59 -1.41
N LEU A 22 -0.74 10.75 -0.09
CA LEU A 22 -1.56 9.98 0.83
C LEU A 22 -2.39 10.92 1.70
N CYS A 23 -3.56 10.47 2.14
CA CYS A 23 -4.29 11.18 3.18
C CYS A 23 -3.56 11.08 4.53
N GLU A 24 -3.90 11.95 5.47
CA GLU A 24 -3.22 12.05 6.77
C GLU A 24 -3.24 10.73 7.56
N LYS A 25 -4.35 9.98 7.50
CA LYS A 25 -4.47 8.64 8.11
C LYS A 25 -3.45 7.64 7.56
N HIS A 26 -3.38 7.51 6.23
CA HIS A 26 -2.43 6.58 5.59
C HIS A 26 -0.99 7.06 5.71
N TYR A 27 -0.77 8.37 5.77
CA TYR A 27 0.54 8.94 6.06
C TYR A 27 1.00 8.60 7.48
N ALA A 28 0.12 8.70 8.48
CA ALA A 28 0.41 8.35 9.87
C ALA A 28 0.69 6.85 10.07
N ALA A 29 0.07 5.99 9.25
CA ALA A 29 0.28 4.55 9.26
C ALA A 29 1.63 4.11 8.63
N LEU A 30 2.36 5.03 7.98
CA LEU A 30 3.65 4.68 7.39
C LEU A 30 4.73 4.44 8.45
N PRO A 31 5.63 3.47 8.19
CA PRO A 31 6.89 3.34 8.91
C PRO A 31 7.64 4.68 9.03
N GLY A 32 8.29 4.90 10.17
CA GLY A 32 9.02 6.15 10.46
C GLY A 32 10.10 6.46 9.43
N ASP A 33 10.82 5.44 8.95
CA ASP A 33 11.87 5.58 7.94
C ASP A 33 11.33 6.12 6.60
N ILE A 34 10.18 5.61 6.15
CA ILE A 34 9.52 6.08 4.92
C ILE A 34 9.03 7.51 5.07
N ARG A 35 8.47 7.87 6.23
CA ARG A 35 8.03 9.25 6.51
C ARG A 35 9.21 10.23 6.48
N THR A 36 10.29 9.91 7.17
CA THR A 36 11.50 10.74 7.18
C THR A 36 12.08 10.90 5.79
N ALA A 37 12.18 9.83 5.01
CA ALA A 37 12.68 9.90 3.63
C ALA A 37 11.85 10.84 2.72
N ILE A 38 10.51 10.87 2.89
CA ILE A 38 9.64 11.78 2.15
C ILE A 38 9.88 13.24 2.58
N ILE A 39 9.95 13.50 3.89
CA ILE A 39 10.15 14.85 4.44
C ILE A 39 11.51 15.39 4.02
N ASP A 40 12.58 14.62 4.23
CA ASP A 40 13.94 15.01 3.91
C ASP A 40 14.11 15.28 2.42
N ALA A 41 13.57 14.42 1.55
CA ALA A 41 13.66 14.62 0.11
C ALA A 41 12.84 15.82 -0.38
N HIS A 42 11.71 16.12 0.27
CA HIS A 42 10.90 17.29 -0.03
C HIS A 42 11.59 18.59 0.41
N GLN A 43 12.10 18.64 1.65
CA GLN A 43 12.83 19.79 2.19
C GLN A 43 14.12 20.07 1.43
N ALA A 44 14.83 19.02 1.01
CA ALA A 44 16.03 19.15 0.17
C ALA A 44 15.73 19.47 -1.30
N HIS A 45 14.45 19.68 -1.68
CA HIS A 45 14.01 19.90 -3.06
C HIS A 45 14.45 18.82 -4.07
N ARG A 46 14.81 17.62 -3.59
CA ARG A 46 15.24 16.47 -4.41
C ARG A 46 14.01 15.77 -4.97
N LYS A 47 13.40 16.34 -6.01
CA LYS A 47 12.17 15.84 -6.64
C LYS A 47 12.24 14.39 -7.10
N ALA A 48 13.42 13.90 -7.51
CA ALA A 48 13.60 12.50 -7.90
C ALA A 48 13.45 11.57 -6.69
N ASP A 49 14.11 11.89 -5.59
CA ASP A 49 14.10 11.07 -4.38
C ASP A 49 12.77 11.18 -3.65
N TRP A 50 12.14 12.35 -3.68
CA TRP A 50 10.78 12.54 -3.18
C TRP A 50 9.81 11.62 -3.93
N ARG A 51 9.89 11.55 -5.27
CA ARG A 51 9.08 10.62 -6.07
C ARG A 51 9.37 9.15 -5.74
N ARG A 52 10.64 8.78 -5.53
CA ARG A 52 11.03 7.41 -5.11
C ARG A 52 10.45 7.05 -3.74
N ALA A 53 10.60 7.93 -2.76
CA ALA A 53 10.08 7.72 -1.41
C ALA A 53 8.55 7.60 -1.40
N CYS A 54 7.84 8.41 -2.18
CA CYS A 54 6.40 8.27 -2.35
C CYS A 54 5.99 6.96 -3.03
N ARG A 55 6.78 6.45 -4.00
CA ARG A 55 6.52 5.14 -4.62
C ARG A 55 6.68 4.01 -3.60
N ARG A 56 7.76 4.04 -2.81
CA ARG A 56 8.01 3.08 -1.73
C ARG A 56 6.89 3.10 -0.68
N ALA A 57 6.35 4.27 -0.34
CA ALA A 57 5.21 4.41 0.55
C ALA A 57 3.94 3.75 -0.03
N ALA A 58 3.67 3.93 -1.32
CA ALA A 58 2.53 3.30 -1.98
C ALA A 58 2.68 1.77 -2.06
N GLU A 59 3.88 1.25 -2.34
CA GLU A 59 4.18 -0.19 -2.34
C GLU A 59 3.99 -0.82 -0.96
N HIS A 60 4.46 -0.14 0.09
CA HIS A 60 4.25 -0.61 1.47
C HIS A 60 2.76 -0.68 1.80
N LEU A 61 2.01 0.38 1.50
CA LEU A 61 0.57 0.42 1.76
C LEU A 61 -0.20 -0.59 0.91
N ALA A 62 0.20 -0.84 -0.34
CA ALA A 62 -0.38 -1.91 -1.16
C ALA A 62 -0.10 -3.30 -0.55
N SER A 63 1.10 -3.51 0.01
CA SER A 63 1.47 -4.75 0.68
C SER A 63 0.69 -4.97 1.99
N VAL A 64 0.41 -3.90 2.74
CA VAL A 64 -0.39 -3.95 3.97
C VAL A 64 -1.89 -4.06 3.67
N ALA A 65 -2.38 -3.38 2.63
CA ALA A 65 -3.79 -3.37 2.22
C ALA A 65 -4.21 -4.59 1.40
N ALA A 66 -3.27 -5.43 0.97
CA ALA A 66 -3.56 -6.75 0.42
C ALA A 66 -3.67 -7.77 1.56
N PRO A 67 -4.86 -8.06 2.12
CA PRO A 67 -5.01 -9.21 2.99
C PRO A 67 -4.84 -10.45 2.14
N ALA A 68 -3.64 -11.06 2.11
CA ALA A 68 -3.45 -12.48 1.79
C ALA A 68 -4.17 -13.06 0.54
N VAL A 69 -4.58 -12.27 -0.46
CA VAL A 69 -5.24 -12.80 -1.67
C VAL A 69 -4.25 -13.57 -2.54
N ALA A 70 -2.95 -13.49 -2.22
CA ALA A 70 -1.90 -14.27 -2.87
C ALA A 70 -1.70 -15.68 -2.28
N ALA A 71 -2.52 -16.12 -1.32
CA ALA A 71 -2.82 -17.54 -1.18
C ALA A 71 -4.08 -17.84 -1.99
N ALA A 72 -4.02 -17.57 -3.31
CA ALA A 72 -5.04 -18.04 -4.22
C ALA A 72 -5.05 -19.56 -4.12
N ILE A 73 -5.98 -20.12 -3.34
CA ILE A 73 -6.25 -21.55 -3.35
C ILE A 73 -6.68 -21.86 -4.77
N THR A 74 -5.77 -22.40 -5.55
CA THR A 74 -6.10 -22.90 -6.88
C THR A 74 -7.08 -24.07 -6.72
N PRO A 75 -7.93 -24.35 -7.70
CA PRO A 75 -8.82 -25.52 -7.65
C PRO A 75 -8.06 -26.82 -7.32
N GLN A 76 -6.82 -26.95 -7.81
CA GLN A 76 -5.94 -28.08 -7.46
C GLN A 76 -5.56 -28.10 -5.97
N ARG A 77 -5.18 -26.94 -5.40
CA ARG A 77 -4.81 -26.84 -3.98
C ARG A 77 -6.02 -27.06 -3.05
N ALA A 78 -7.21 -26.62 -3.47
CA ALA A 78 -8.47 -26.91 -2.77
C ALA A 78 -8.74 -28.41 -2.75
N PHE A 79 -8.56 -29.08 -3.89
CA PHE A 79 -8.77 -30.51 -4.04
C PHE A 79 -7.78 -31.34 -3.20
N GLU A 80 -6.49 -31.01 -3.21
CA GLU A 80 -5.47 -31.69 -2.38
C GLU A 80 -5.76 -31.56 -0.86
N LEU A 81 -6.23 -30.38 -0.43
CA LEU A 81 -6.61 -30.17 0.96
C LEU A 81 -7.85 -30.98 1.34
N ASN A 82 -8.81 -31.11 0.42
CA ASN A 82 -10.02 -31.90 0.62
C ASN A 82 -9.71 -33.40 0.69
N GLN A 83 -8.83 -33.91 -0.18
CA GLN A 83 -8.34 -35.30 -0.12
C GLN A 83 -7.62 -35.61 1.19
N ARG A 84 -6.78 -34.68 1.69
CA ARG A 84 -6.12 -34.84 2.99
C ARG A 84 -7.08 -34.86 4.17
N LEU A 85 -8.19 -34.12 4.08
CA LEU A 85 -9.20 -34.08 5.13
C LEU A 85 -10.05 -35.36 5.18
N LEU A 86 -10.27 -35.98 4.02
CA LEU A 86 -11.06 -37.22 3.87
C LEU A 86 -10.23 -38.50 4.06
N GLY A 87 -8.89 -38.39 4.14
CA GLY A 87 -8.01 -39.48 4.56
C GLY A 87 -7.80 -40.60 3.54
N GLU A 88 -8.16 -40.39 2.28
CA GLU A 88 -7.98 -41.41 1.23
C GLU A 88 -6.58 -41.31 0.61
N ARG A 89 -5.79 -42.37 0.78
CA ARG A 89 -4.52 -42.61 0.07
C ARG A 89 -4.71 -43.69 -0.98
#